data_AF-A0A7M2A1K4-F1
#
_entry.id   AF-A0A7M2A1K4-F1
#
_cell.length_a   1.000
_cell.length_b   1.000
_cell.length_c   1.000
_cell.angle_alpha   90.00
_cell.angle_beta   90.00
_cell.angle_gamma   90.00
#
_symmetry.space_group_name_H-M   'P 1'
#
loop_
_entity.id
_entity.type
_entity.pdbx_description
1 polymer ?
#
loop_
_entity_poly.entity_id
_entity_poly.type
_entity_poly.pdbx_seq_one_letter_code
_entity_poly.pdbx_strand_id
1 'polypeptide(L)'
;MFGLHWAFIPIFINNMATIGFDSLMGLLAANQFAMAGAALAFGLRARDKQMKTLGISTGGTALLGVSEPALYGVLLPQKKTLIMAIIGGSVGGVIGGAFLSKVYAFAPSGVFGIRGAVNPQGIDAGFYGYVVQMLVGLVVGFILTYLWGYKTRSESAKSIPQGSVNSVSISDVRGQNNNSGLPVQKAEMTVHSPLSGEVVELASVADEAFSSEAMGKGVAIIPSSGTVVSPVEGVVTTITKSRHAIAVIGNDGVEVLIHVGLDTVKLKGEGFTLKVQEGDQVKVRDVMMEVDLAKIKEKGFQLITPVIITNFGNYSSVSGIGARNISAGAPVITVKV
;
A
#
# COMPACT_ATOMS: atom_id res chain seq x y z
N MET A 1 -5.26 -2.18 -5.68
CA MET A 1 -4.90 -1.17 -6.69
C MET A 1 -4.95 -1.68 -8.11
N PHE A 2 -4.46 -2.89 -8.48
CA PHE A 2 -4.66 -3.35 -9.87
C PHE A 2 -5.89 -4.22 -10.11
N GLY A 3 -6.47 -4.88 -9.09
CA GLY A 3 -7.76 -5.59 -9.22
C GLY A 3 -7.84 -6.55 -10.41
N LEU A 4 -6.73 -6.85 -11.07
CA LEU A 4 -6.73 -7.40 -12.43
C LEU A 4 -7.18 -8.86 -12.40
N HIS A 5 -7.03 -9.50 -11.24
CA HIS A 5 -7.59 -10.81 -10.95
C HIS A 5 -9.13 -10.79 -10.87
N TRP A 6 -9.76 -9.66 -10.50
CA TRP A 6 -11.21 -9.48 -10.51
C TRP A 6 -11.78 -9.47 -11.93
N ALA A 7 -10.97 -9.16 -12.96
CA ALA A 7 -11.39 -9.26 -14.36
C ALA A 7 -11.69 -10.71 -14.78
N PHE A 8 -11.20 -11.72 -14.05
CA PHE A 8 -11.49 -13.13 -14.31
C PHE A 8 -12.78 -13.62 -13.64
N ILE A 9 -13.40 -12.85 -12.75
CA ILE A 9 -14.62 -13.25 -12.04
C ILE A 9 -15.79 -13.57 -12.99
N PRO A 10 -16.09 -12.75 -14.03
CA PRO A 10 -17.13 -13.11 -14.99
C PRO A 10 -16.87 -14.45 -15.68
N ILE A 11 -15.60 -14.77 -15.96
CA ILE A 11 -15.19 -16.05 -16.57
C ILE A 11 -15.44 -17.20 -15.58
N PHE A 12 -15.07 -17.03 -14.31
CA PHE A 12 -15.32 -18.05 -13.27
C PHE A 12 -16.82 -18.33 -13.10
N ILE A 13 -17.64 -17.27 -13.05
CA ILE A 13 -19.10 -17.39 -12.94
C ILE A 13 -19.67 -18.11 -14.16
N ASN A 14 -19.24 -17.74 -15.37
CA ASN A 14 -19.70 -18.38 -16.60
C ASN A 14 -19.32 -19.88 -16.66
N ASN A 15 -18.09 -20.22 -16.28
CA ASN A 15 -17.63 -21.61 -16.27
C ASN A 15 -18.38 -22.45 -15.24
N MET A 16 -18.62 -21.92 -14.04
CA MET A 16 -19.47 -22.59 -13.06
C MET A 16 -20.92 -22.74 -13.53
N ALA A 17 -21.49 -21.74 -14.21
CA ALA A 17 -22.86 -21.79 -14.70
C ALA A 17 -23.06 -22.77 -15.87
N THR A 18 -22.05 -22.92 -16.74
CA THR A 18 -22.15 -23.73 -17.98
C THR A 18 -21.59 -25.14 -17.83
N ILE A 19 -20.46 -25.29 -17.14
CA ILE A 19 -19.70 -26.53 -17.03
C ILE A 19 -19.86 -27.15 -15.62
N GLY A 20 -20.38 -26.40 -14.65
CA GLY A 20 -20.58 -26.86 -13.27
C GLY A 20 -19.31 -26.86 -12.42
N PHE A 21 -18.17 -26.46 -12.99
CA PHE A 21 -16.89 -26.32 -12.30
C PHE A 21 -16.00 -25.30 -13.03
N ASP A 22 -15.03 -24.73 -12.31
CA ASP A 22 -14.04 -23.84 -12.88
C ASP A 22 -12.61 -24.35 -12.60
N SER A 23 -11.86 -24.58 -13.68
CA SER A 23 -10.47 -25.04 -13.61
C SER A 23 -9.49 -23.87 -13.44
N LEU A 24 -9.86 -22.67 -13.89
CA LEU A 24 -8.96 -21.52 -13.94
C LEU A 24 -8.66 -20.97 -12.54
N MET A 25 -9.68 -20.83 -11.71
CA MET A 25 -9.61 -20.50 -10.29
C MET A 25 -8.83 -21.58 -9.53
N GLY A 26 -8.96 -22.84 -9.95
CA GLY A 26 -8.13 -23.95 -9.52
C GLY A 26 -6.64 -23.68 -9.71
N LEU A 27 -6.21 -23.33 -10.92
CA LEU A 27 -4.81 -23.04 -11.25
C LEU A 27 -4.27 -21.80 -10.52
N LEU A 28 -5.09 -20.77 -10.35
CA LEU A 28 -4.66 -19.52 -9.72
C LEU A 28 -4.37 -19.67 -8.21
N ALA A 29 -4.92 -20.69 -7.58
CA ALA A 29 -4.69 -20.97 -6.16
C ALA A 29 -3.21 -21.25 -5.84
N ALA A 30 -2.48 -21.90 -6.75
CA ALA A 30 -1.05 -22.20 -6.55
C ALA A 30 -0.21 -20.92 -6.40
N ASN A 31 -0.51 -19.89 -7.18
CA ASN A 31 0.20 -18.61 -7.12
C ASN A 31 0.01 -17.91 -5.76
N GLN A 32 -1.17 -18.02 -5.16
CA GLN A 32 -1.45 -17.45 -3.84
C GLN A 32 -0.53 -18.03 -2.76
N PHE A 33 -0.37 -19.35 -2.77
CA PHE A 33 0.46 -20.07 -1.81
C PHE A 33 1.96 -19.87 -2.07
N ALA A 34 2.35 -19.73 -3.33
CA ALA A 34 3.73 -19.37 -3.68
C ALA A 34 4.11 -17.97 -3.18
N MET A 35 3.20 -16.99 -3.28
CA MET A 35 3.42 -15.66 -2.72
C MET A 35 3.53 -15.69 -1.19
N ALA A 36 2.69 -16.48 -0.52
CA ALA A 36 2.76 -16.66 0.92
C ALA A 36 4.09 -17.30 1.35
N GLY A 37 4.51 -18.38 0.69
CA GLY A 37 5.80 -19.03 0.93
C GLY A 37 6.99 -18.09 0.72
N ALA A 38 6.96 -17.30 -0.36
CA ALA A 38 8.00 -16.32 -0.65
C ALA A 38 8.05 -15.20 0.42
N ALA A 39 6.91 -14.67 0.86
CA ALA A 39 6.86 -13.66 1.91
C ALA A 39 7.37 -14.18 3.25
N LEU A 40 7.00 -15.41 3.64
CA LEU A 40 7.50 -16.07 4.85
C LEU A 40 9.01 -16.30 4.80
N ALA A 41 9.53 -16.80 3.67
CA ALA A 41 10.97 -17.02 3.47
C ALA A 41 11.76 -15.71 3.54
N PHE A 42 11.23 -14.63 2.95
CA PHE A 42 11.82 -13.30 3.06
C PHE A 42 11.85 -12.82 4.51
N GLY A 43 10.75 -12.96 5.24
CA GLY A 43 10.66 -12.59 6.66
C GLY A 43 11.67 -13.35 7.52
N LEU A 44 11.81 -14.67 7.33
CA LEU A 44 12.77 -15.48 8.09
C LEU A 44 14.22 -15.15 7.77
N ARG A 45 14.53 -14.76 6.52
CA ARG A 45 15.89 -14.41 6.08
C ARG A 45 16.24 -12.94 6.37
N ALA A 46 15.26 -12.08 6.66
CA ALA A 46 15.49 -10.68 6.98
C ALA A 46 16.25 -10.52 8.31
N ARG A 47 17.32 -9.70 8.28
CA ARG A 47 18.09 -9.34 9.47
C ARG A 47 17.43 -8.25 10.31
N ASP A 48 16.67 -7.37 9.67
CA ASP A 48 15.97 -6.28 10.31
C ASP A 48 14.68 -6.78 10.98
N LYS A 49 14.46 -6.40 12.24
CA LYS A 49 13.31 -6.79 13.06
C LYS A 49 12.00 -6.33 12.41
N GLN A 50 11.97 -5.17 11.76
CA GLN A 50 10.76 -4.67 11.08
C GLN A 50 10.43 -5.49 9.83
N MET A 51 11.42 -5.75 8.97
CA MET A 51 11.23 -6.54 7.74
C MET A 51 10.91 -8.01 8.03
N LYS A 52 11.45 -8.54 9.13
CA LYS A 52 11.12 -9.88 9.62
C LYS A 52 9.67 -9.99 10.04
N THR A 53 9.19 -9.06 10.87
CA THR A 53 7.78 -9.00 11.27
C THR A 53 6.87 -8.79 10.06
N LEU A 54 7.25 -7.91 9.13
CA LEU A 54 6.49 -7.65 7.91
C LEU A 54 6.35 -8.92 7.06
N GLY A 55 7.45 -9.61 6.76
CA GLY A 55 7.41 -10.84 5.94
C GLY A 55 6.63 -11.98 6.59
N ILE A 56 6.76 -12.18 7.90
CA ILE A 56 6.03 -13.22 8.63
C ILE A 56 4.53 -12.89 8.70
N SER A 57 4.18 -11.65 9.06
CA SER A 57 2.78 -11.21 9.17
C SER A 57 2.08 -11.26 7.81
N THR A 58 2.67 -10.65 6.79
CA THR A 58 2.08 -10.59 5.45
C THR A 58 2.05 -11.95 4.74
N GLY A 59 3.05 -12.80 4.99
CA GLY A 59 3.03 -14.19 4.53
C GLY A 59 1.88 -15.00 5.16
N GLY A 60 1.63 -14.81 6.47
CA GLY A 60 0.48 -15.39 7.15
C GLY A 60 -0.86 -14.93 6.59
N THR A 61 -1.04 -13.63 6.33
CA THR A 61 -2.28 -13.10 5.74
C THR A 61 -2.51 -13.64 4.33
N ALA A 62 -1.44 -13.85 3.55
CA ALA A 62 -1.54 -14.42 2.21
C ALA A 62 -2.04 -15.87 2.21
N LEU A 63 -1.67 -16.68 3.21
CA LEU A 63 -2.20 -18.05 3.39
C LEU A 63 -3.70 -18.04 3.68
N LEU A 64 -4.18 -17.02 4.39
CA LEU A 64 -5.60 -16.83 4.71
C LEU A 64 -6.41 -16.26 3.54
N GLY A 65 -5.77 -16.00 2.39
CA GLY A 65 -6.44 -15.53 1.17
C GLY A 65 -6.26 -14.03 0.91
N VAL A 66 -5.60 -13.29 1.79
CA VAL A 66 -5.35 -11.85 1.66
C VAL A 66 -3.92 -11.61 1.17
N SER A 67 -3.76 -11.56 -0.15
CA SER A 67 -2.45 -11.45 -0.83
C SER A 67 -1.87 -10.04 -0.89
N GLU A 68 -2.70 -9.01 -0.76
CA GLU A 68 -2.32 -7.62 -0.98
C GLU A 68 -1.17 -7.18 -0.06
N PRO A 69 -1.17 -7.49 1.25
CA PRO A 69 -0.06 -7.14 2.13
C PRO A 69 1.25 -7.82 1.71
N ALA A 70 1.20 -9.09 1.28
CA ALA A 70 2.41 -9.80 0.84
C ALA A 70 2.93 -9.24 -0.49
N LEU A 71 2.04 -9.10 -1.48
CA LEU A 71 2.39 -8.69 -2.83
C LEU A 71 2.99 -7.29 -2.85
N TYR A 72 2.31 -6.32 -2.22
CA TYR A 72 2.75 -4.93 -2.24
C TYR A 72 3.85 -4.64 -1.22
N GLY A 73 3.93 -5.43 -0.16
CA GLY A 73 4.84 -5.16 0.96
C GLY A 73 6.19 -5.77 0.85
N VAL A 74 6.22 -6.98 0.30
CA VAL A 74 7.40 -7.80 0.29
C VAL A 74 7.80 -8.09 -1.14
N LEU A 75 6.88 -8.60 -1.95
CA LEU A 75 7.23 -9.10 -3.28
C LEU A 75 7.55 -7.98 -4.27
N LEU A 76 6.69 -6.98 -4.45
CA LEU A 76 6.90 -5.90 -5.43
C LEU A 76 8.14 -5.04 -5.15
N PRO A 77 8.40 -4.61 -3.88
CA PRO A 77 9.63 -3.90 -3.56
C PRO A 77 10.88 -4.77 -3.78
N GLN A 78 10.76 -6.09 -3.62
CA GLN A 78 11.85 -7.05 -3.81
C GLN A 78 11.66 -7.83 -5.10
N LYS A 79 12.00 -7.22 -6.24
CA LYS A 79 11.83 -7.83 -7.59
C LYS A 79 12.31 -9.29 -7.68
N LYS A 80 13.39 -9.67 -6.97
CA LYS A 80 13.86 -11.06 -6.93
C LYS A 80 12.88 -11.99 -6.22
N THR A 81 12.36 -11.60 -5.05
CA THR A 81 11.32 -12.32 -4.32
C THR A 81 10.06 -12.50 -5.16
N LEU A 82 9.65 -11.46 -5.90
CA LEU A 82 8.53 -11.56 -6.84
C LEU A 82 8.78 -12.62 -7.93
N ILE A 83 9.95 -12.61 -8.56
CA ILE A 83 10.30 -13.58 -9.61
C ILE A 83 10.29 -15.01 -9.04
N MET A 84 10.83 -15.22 -7.84
CA MET A 84 10.82 -16.54 -7.20
C MET A 84 9.40 -17.02 -6.86
N ALA A 85 8.52 -16.11 -6.44
CA ALA A 85 7.12 -16.42 -6.21
C ALA A 85 6.39 -16.80 -7.51
N ILE A 86 6.65 -16.10 -8.61
CA ILE A 86 6.09 -16.42 -9.93
C ILE A 86 6.53 -17.81 -10.37
N ILE A 87 7.83 -18.14 -10.23
CA ILE A 87 8.34 -19.47 -10.57
C ILE A 87 7.68 -20.55 -9.71
N GLY A 88 7.56 -20.33 -8.39
CA GLY A 88 6.86 -21.25 -7.50
C GLY A 88 5.39 -21.44 -7.87
N GLY A 89 4.70 -20.35 -8.22
CA GLY A 89 3.31 -20.36 -8.67
C GLY A 89 3.13 -21.09 -10.00
N SER A 90 4.07 -20.92 -10.94
CA SER A 90 4.06 -21.64 -12.22
C SER A 90 4.27 -23.15 -12.02
N VAL A 91 5.21 -23.56 -11.17
CA VAL A 91 5.43 -24.99 -10.87
C VAL A 91 4.18 -25.61 -10.22
N GLY A 92 3.57 -24.92 -9.25
CA GLY A 92 2.31 -25.36 -8.66
C GLY A 92 1.17 -25.41 -9.68
N GLY A 93 1.05 -24.40 -10.55
CA GLY A 93 0.02 -24.35 -11.59
C GLY A 93 0.15 -25.44 -12.65
N VAL A 94 1.38 -25.85 -13.01
CA VAL A 94 1.61 -27.01 -13.90
C VAL A 94 1.09 -28.30 -13.27
N ILE A 95 1.31 -28.48 -11.97
CA ILE A 95 0.80 -29.65 -11.23
C ILE A 95 -0.73 -29.59 -11.14
N GLY A 96 -1.31 -28.43 -10.80
CA GLY A 96 -2.77 -28.26 -10.80
C GLY A 96 -3.41 -28.51 -12.15
N GLY A 97 -2.76 -28.08 -13.24
CA GLY A 97 -3.17 -28.37 -14.61
C GLY A 97 -3.07 -29.85 -14.97
N ALA A 98 -1.99 -30.53 -14.59
CA ALA A 98 -1.78 -31.95 -14.86
C ALA A 98 -2.81 -32.85 -14.17
N PHE A 99 -3.23 -32.49 -12.96
CA PHE A 99 -4.26 -33.21 -12.20
C PHE A 99 -5.69 -32.76 -12.55
N LEU A 100 -5.85 -31.83 -13.49
CA LEU A 100 -7.13 -31.23 -13.86
C LEU A 100 -7.91 -30.76 -12.62
N SER A 101 -7.25 -30.01 -11.75
CA SER A 101 -7.85 -29.49 -10.52
C SER A 101 -9.01 -28.54 -10.84
N LYS A 102 -10.15 -28.81 -10.22
CA LYS A 102 -11.42 -28.12 -10.45
C LYS A 102 -11.93 -27.53 -9.15
N VAL A 103 -12.58 -26.38 -9.24
CA VAL A 103 -13.32 -25.75 -8.16
C VAL A 103 -14.81 -25.79 -8.50
N TYR A 104 -15.62 -26.32 -7.60
CA TYR A 104 -17.06 -26.55 -7.80
C TYR A 104 -17.93 -25.49 -7.12
N ALA A 105 -17.36 -24.72 -6.18
CA ALA A 105 -18.05 -23.63 -5.51
C ALA A 105 -17.15 -22.40 -5.38
N PHE A 106 -17.76 -21.22 -5.53
CA PHE A 106 -17.09 -19.95 -5.27
C PHE A 106 -16.77 -19.86 -3.77
N ALA A 107 -15.50 -20.06 -3.42
CA ALA A 107 -15.03 -20.06 -2.05
C ALA A 107 -14.05 -18.90 -1.82
N PRO A 108 -13.96 -18.40 -0.56
CA PRO A 108 -12.91 -17.46 -0.18
C PRO A 108 -11.52 -18.03 -0.53
N SER A 109 -10.62 -17.15 -0.97
CA SER A 109 -9.24 -17.52 -1.34
C SER A 109 -8.44 -18.05 -0.14
N GLY A 110 -7.27 -18.63 -0.42
CA GLY A 110 -6.38 -19.18 0.62
C GLY A 110 -6.79 -20.56 1.09
N VAL A 111 -6.48 -20.88 2.35
CA VAL A 111 -6.75 -22.22 2.93
C VAL A 111 -8.25 -22.55 2.99
N PHE A 112 -9.10 -21.53 3.05
CA PHE A 112 -10.56 -21.69 3.06
C PHE A 112 -11.12 -22.11 1.70
N GLY A 113 -10.36 -21.91 0.62
CA GLY A 113 -10.72 -22.31 -0.74
C GLY A 113 -10.75 -23.83 -0.95
N ILE A 114 -10.10 -24.60 -0.07
CA ILE A 114 -10.03 -26.07 -0.15
C ILE A 114 -11.44 -26.69 -0.11
N ARG A 115 -12.38 -26.10 0.65
CA ARG A 115 -13.77 -26.59 0.69
C ARG A 115 -14.47 -26.43 -0.67
N GLY A 116 -14.14 -25.39 -1.43
CA GLY A 116 -14.71 -25.14 -2.76
C GLY A 116 -14.23 -26.13 -3.83
N ALA A 117 -13.12 -26.84 -3.58
CA ALA A 117 -12.57 -27.86 -4.48
C ALA A 117 -13.16 -29.27 -4.25
N VAL A 118 -14.03 -29.45 -3.25
CA VAL A 118 -14.68 -30.73 -2.99
C VAL A 118 -15.76 -30.97 -4.04
N ASN A 119 -15.64 -32.07 -4.80
CA ASN A 119 -16.65 -32.46 -5.78
C ASN A 119 -17.94 -32.90 -5.06
N PRO A 120 -19.14 -32.46 -5.51
CA PRO A 120 -20.43 -32.96 -5.04
C PRO A 120 -20.61 -34.49 -5.01
N GLN A 121 -19.80 -35.25 -5.76
CA GLN A 121 -19.84 -36.72 -5.84
C GLN A 121 -18.78 -37.45 -4.99
N GLY A 122 -17.81 -36.75 -4.39
CA GLY A 122 -16.74 -37.36 -3.59
C GLY A 122 -15.40 -36.62 -3.64
N ILE A 123 -14.40 -37.13 -2.92
CA ILE A 123 -13.03 -36.59 -2.98
C ILE A 123 -12.29 -37.23 -4.15
N ASP A 124 -12.16 -36.50 -5.26
CA ASP A 124 -11.51 -36.97 -6.48
C ASP A 124 -10.01 -36.64 -6.55
N ALA A 125 -9.31 -37.25 -7.52
CA ALA A 125 -7.92 -36.93 -7.86
C ALA A 125 -7.68 -35.42 -8.11
N GLY A 126 -8.69 -34.70 -8.60
CA GLY A 126 -8.62 -33.24 -8.80
C GLY A 126 -8.54 -32.44 -7.48
N PHE A 127 -9.17 -32.94 -6.41
CA PHE A 127 -9.06 -32.35 -5.06
C PHE A 127 -7.67 -32.58 -4.47
N TYR A 128 -7.14 -33.80 -4.59
CA TYR A 128 -5.77 -34.08 -4.17
C TYR A 128 -4.76 -33.25 -4.98
N GLY A 129 -4.97 -33.13 -6.29
CA GLY A 129 -4.21 -32.21 -7.14
C GLY A 129 -4.25 -30.77 -6.63
N TYR A 130 -5.42 -30.29 -6.19
CA TYR A 130 -5.62 -28.94 -5.68
C TYR A 130 -4.83 -28.67 -4.39
N VAL A 131 -4.85 -29.62 -3.46
CA VAL A 131 -4.08 -29.51 -2.21
C VAL A 131 -2.57 -29.62 -2.48
N VAL A 132 -2.17 -30.55 -3.35
CA VAL A 132 -0.75 -30.75 -3.70
C VAL A 132 -0.17 -29.52 -4.39
N GLN A 133 -0.87 -28.89 -5.34
CA GLN A 133 -0.35 -27.68 -5.99
C GLN A 133 -0.16 -26.51 -5.02
N MET A 134 -1.01 -26.38 -3.99
CA MET A 134 -0.89 -25.34 -2.97
C MET A 134 0.34 -25.57 -2.11
N LEU A 135 0.55 -26.82 -1.68
CA LEU A 135 1.71 -27.21 -0.90
C LEU A 135 3.00 -27.06 -1.70
N VAL A 136 3.02 -27.51 -2.96
CA VAL A 136 4.20 -27.39 -3.82
C VAL A 136 4.47 -25.91 -4.13
N GLY A 137 3.46 -25.11 -4.44
CA GLY A 137 3.60 -23.67 -4.65
C GLY A 137 4.23 -22.98 -3.44
N LEU A 138 3.72 -23.28 -2.23
CA LEU A 138 4.26 -22.77 -0.97
C LEU A 138 5.71 -23.18 -0.74
N VAL A 139 6.01 -24.47 -0.86
CA VAL A 139 7.35 -25.01 -0.58
C VAL A 139 8.37 -24.53 -1.61
N VAL A 140 8.04 -24.54 -2.90
CA VAL A 140 8.93 -24.08 -3.97
C VAL A 140 9.14 -22.57 -3.85
N GLY A 141 8.07 -21.79 -3.66
CA GLY A 141 8.17 -20.34 -3.45
C GLY A 141 9.00 -19.99 -2.22
N PHE A 142 8.87 -20.77 -1.13
CA PHE A 142 9.67 -20.63 0.07
C PHE A 142 11.14 -20.96 -0.16
N ILE A 143 11.46 -22.13 -0.71
CA ILE A 143 12.84 -22.60 -0.91
C ILE A 143 13.59 -21.67 -1.88
N LEU A 144 12.98 -21.34 -3.02
CA LEU A 144 13.60 -20.46 -4.01
C LEU A 144 13.89 -19.08 -3.44
N THR A 145 12.94 -18.53 -2.68
CA THR A 145 13.13 -17.23 -2.02
C THR A 145 14.17 -17.31 -0.91
N TYR A 146 14.15 -18.38 -0.12
CA TYR A 146 15.11 -18.59 0.96
C TYR A 146 16.54 -18.74 0.44
N LEU A 147 16.75 -19.37 -0.71
CA LEU A 147 18.09 -19.56 -1.30
C LEU A 147 18.54 -18.35 -2.14
N TRP A 148 17.71 -17.87 -3.07
CA TRP A 148 18.10 -16.87 -4.08
C TRP A 148 17.37 -15.53 -4.00
N GLY A 149 16.30 -15.43 -3.21
CA GLY A 149 15.44 -14.24 -3.16
C GLY A 149 16.04 -13.04 -2.43
N TYR A 150 16.97 -13.25 -1.49
CA TYR A 150 17.52 -12.16 -0.67
C TYR A 150 18.74 -11.51 -1.33
N LYS A 151 18.59 -10.25 -1.75
CA LYS A 151 19.71 -9.35 -2.00
C LYS A 151 19.76 -8.37 -0.83
N THR A 152 20.87 -8.35 -0.09
CA THR A 152 21.14 -7.32 0.93
C THR A 152 20.91 -5.94 0.32
N ARG A 153 20.08 -5.14 1.00
CA ARG A 153 19.67 -3.80 0.59
C ARG A 153 20.86 -2.84 0.64
N SER A 154 21.56 -2.73 -0.48
CA SER A 154 21.99 -1.44 -1.02
C SER A 154 21.31 -1.32 -2.38
N GLU A 155 20.69 -0.19 -2.71
CA GLU A 155 20.07 0.13 -4.02
C GLU A 155 18.62 -0.30 -4.37
N SER A 156 17.75 -0.74 -3.46
CA SER A 156 16.30 -0.85 -3.81
C SER A 156 15.36 -0.29 -2.76
N ALA A 157 15.83 0.73 -2.04
CA ALA A 157 15.06 1.55 -1.11
C ALA A 157 14.19 2.62 -1.79
N LYS A 158 13.78 2.45 -3.05
CA LYS A 158 12.89 3.38 -3.77
C LYS A 158 11.75 2.63 -4.43
N SER A 159 10.75 2.25 -3.63
CA SER A 159 9.35 2.16 -4.08
C SER A 159 8.42 1.76 -2.93
N ILE A 160 7.64 2.76 -2.50
CA ILE A 160 6.29 2.72 -1.93
C ILE A 160 6.16 2.32 -0.43
N PRO A 161 5.61 3.20 0.44
CA PRO A 161 5.33 2.90 1.85
C PRO A 161 4.07 2.05 1.96
N GLN A 162 4.13 1.06 2.84
CA GLN A 162 3.03 0.17 3.14
C GLN A 162 2.48 0.48 4.52
N GLY A 163 1.18 0.79 4.56
CA GLY A 163 0.42 0.94 5.80
C GLY A 163 0.50 -0.34 6.65
N SER A 164 0.83 -0.15 7.93
CA SER A 164 0.79 -1.22 8.92
C SER A 164 -0.63 -1.35 9.48
N VAL A 165 -1.26 -2.47 9.16
CA VAL A 165 -2.37 -3.04 9.91
C VAL A 165 -1.82 -3.51 11.25
N ASN A 166 -2.09 -2.77 12.33
CA ASN A 166 -1.88 -3.29 13.68
C ASN A 166 -3.10 -4.14 14.06
N SER A 167 -2.95 -5.45 13.96
CA SER A 167 -3.78 -6.41 14.66
C SER A 167 -3.54 -6.26 16.17
N VAL A 168 -4.55 -5.79 16.89
CA VAL A 168 -4.61 -5.83 18.34
C VAL A 168 -4.53 -7.29 18.81
N SER A 169 -3.64 -7.58 19.75
CA SER A 169 -3.76 -8.72 20.64
C SER A 169 -3.61 -8.19 22.06
N ILE A 170 -4.73 -8.21 22.78
CA ILE A 170 -4.82 -7.98 24.21
C ILE A 170 -4.21 -9.20 24.89
N SER A 171 -3.08 -9.03 25.57
CA SER A 171 -2.72 -9.70 26.83
C SER A 171 -1.38 -9.14 27.32
N ASP A 172 -1.25 -9.03 28.64
CA ASP A 172 -0.03 -8.76 29.41
C ASP A 172 0.33 -7.30 29.69
N VAL A 173 -0.56 -6.66 30.48
CA VAL A 173 -0.15 -5.66 31.47
C VAL A 173 0.48 -6.36 32.66
N ARG A 174 1.80 -6.30 32.81
CA ARG A 174 2.50 -6.14 34.10
C ARG A 174 4.01 -5.96 33.93
N GLY A 175 4.51 -4.82 34.38
CA GLY A 175 5.80 -4.77 35.10
C GLY A 175 6.97 -4.04 34.44
N GLN A 176 7.22 -2.85 34.99
CA GLN A 176 8.52 -2.25 35.28
C GLN A 176 9.18 -1.26 34.29
N ASN A 177 9.20 -0.01 34.76
CA ASN A 177 10.16 1.07 34.58
C ASN A 177 11.58 0.66 34.14
N ASN A 178 12.17 1.39 33.19
CA ASN A 178 13.23 2.37 33.49
C ASN A 178 13.67 3.17 32.24
N ASN A 179 13.93 4.44 32.48
CA ASN A 179 14.39 5.51 31.59
C ASN A 179 15.30 5.11 30.42
N SER A 180 14.88 5.49 29.21
CA SER A 180 15.77 5.89 28.11
C SER A 180 15.03 6.98 27.33
N GLY A 181 15.64 8.15 27.19
CA GLY A 181 15.04 9.35 26.60
C GLY A 181 14.54 9.09 25.18
N LEU A 182 13.24 8.86 25.06
CA LEU A 182 12.49 8.95 23.81
C LEU A 182 11.94 10.38 23.71
N PRO A 183 11.84 10.94 22.49
CA PRO A 183 11.20 12.23 22.31
C PRO A 183 9.79 12.12 22.88
N VAL A 184 9.41 13.08 23.72
CA VAL A 184 8.06 13.21 24.27
C VAL A 184 7.08 13.11 23.10
N GLN A 185 6.36 11.99 22.97
CA GLN A 185 5.25 11.89 22.04
C GLN A 185 4.23 12.93 22.49
N LYS A 186 4.18 14.03 21.73
CA LYS A 186 3.18 15.07 21.92
C LYS A 186 1.83 14.40 21.73
N ALA A 187 0.94 14.53 22.72
CA ALA A 187 -0.41 13.93 22.66
C ALA A 187 -1.18 14.38 21.41
N GLU A 188 -0.82 15.56 20.87
CA GLU A 188 -1.36 16.11 19.64
C GLU A 188 -0.23 16.69 18.78
N MET A 189 -0.26 16.39 17.49
CA MET A 189 0.63 16.90 16.46
C MET A 189 -0.18 17.81 15.51
N THR A 190 0.51 18.80 14.93
CA THR A 190 -0.14 19.82 14.10
C THR A 190 0.55 19.88 12.74
N VAL A 191 -0.24 19.69 11.69
CA VAL A 191 0.19 19.86 10.30
C VAL A 191 -0.32 21.21 9.82
N HIS A 192 0.57 21.98 9.20
CA HIS A 192 0.27 23.32 8.71
C HIS A 192 -0.11 23.29 7.24
N SER A 193 -0.79 24.33 6.77
CA SER A 193 -1.21 24.45 5.39
C SER A 193 0.01 24.66 4.48
N PRO A 194 0.23 23.84 3.45
CA PRO A 194 1.30 24.06 2.49
C PRO A 194 1.00 25.20 1.51
N LEU A 195 -0.26 25.66 1.43
CA LEU A 195 -0.74 26.64 0.46
C LEU A 195 -1.67 27.66 1.15
N SER A 196 -1.76 28.86 0.59
CA SER A 196 -2.84 29.78 0.93
C SER A 196 -4.04 29.49 0.02
N GLY A 197 -5.27 29.53 0.54
CA GLY A 197 -6.46 29.21 -0.24
C GLY A 197 -7.71 28.93 0.57
N GLU A 198 -8.74 28.41 -0.11
CA GLU A 198 -9.96 27.90 0.50
C GLU A 198 -9.76 26.42 0.89
N VAL A 199 -10.04 26.06 2.14
CA VAL A 199 -10.02 24.67 2.60
C VAL A 199 -11.38 24.06 2.31
N VAL A 200 -11.37 22.90 1.67
CA VAL A 200 -12.56 22.11 1.38
C VAL A 200 -12.40 20.69 1.93
N GLU A 201 -13.54 20.05 2.21
CA GLU A 201 -13.54 18.67 2.67
C GLU A 201 -12.95 17.75 1.60
N LEU A 202 -12.16 16.77 2.04
CA LEU A 202 -11.55 15.81 1.13
C LEU A 202 -12.62 15.03 0.34
N ALA A 203 -13.76 14.75 0.97
CA ALA A 203 -14.92 14.11 0.34
C ALA A 203 -15.53 14.88 -0.85
N SER A 204 -15.28 16.20 -0.97
CA SER A 204 -15.75 17.03 -2.08
C SER A 204 -14.86 17.01 -3.32
N VAL A 205 -13.69 16.36 -3.22
CA VAL A 205 -12.72 16.26 -4.31
C VAL A 205 -13.24 15.31 -5.39
N ALA A 206 -13.17 15.73 -6.66
CA ALA A 206 -13.63 14.95 -7.82
C ALA A 206 -12.63 13.84 -8.24
N ASP A 207 -12.07 13.12 -7.27
CA ASP A 207 -11.17 11.99 -7.44
C ASP A 207 -11.43 10.98 -6.33
N GLU A 208 -11.85 9.78 -6.71
CA GLU A 208 -12.29 8.73 -5.78
C GLU A 208 -11.19 8.29 -4.81
N ALA A 209 -9.92 8.31 -5.24
CA ALA A 209 -8.81 7.89 -4.40
C ALA A 209 -8.58 8.84 -3.21
N PHE A 210 -8.89 10.13 -3.41
CA PHE A 210 -8.85 11.15 -2.35
C PHE A 210 -10.17 11.24 -1.59
N SER A 211 -11.32 11.32 -2.28
CA SER A 211 -12.62 11.55 -1.63
C SER A 211 -13.11 10.38 -0.78
N SER A 212 -12.66 9.17 -1.07
CA SER A 212 -12.90 7.98 -0.22
C SER A 212 -11.94 7.87 0.97
N GLU A 213 -10.97 8.79 1.11
CA GLU A 213 -9.85 8.74 2.07
C GLU A 213 -8.93 7.50 1.90
N ALA A 214 -9.06 6.74 0.81
CA ALA A 214 -8.28 5.52 0.59
C ALA A 214 -6.76 5.76 0.52
N MET A 215 -6.34 6.95 0.04
CA MET A 215 -4.94 7.35 0.01
C MET A 215 -4.44 8.03 1.30
N GLY A 216 -5.34 8.40 2.20
CA GLY A 216 -5.02 9.12 3.42
C GLY A 216 -6.16 10.03 3.88
N LYS A 217 -6.09 10.44 5.16
CA LYS A 217 -7.04 11.39 5.76
C LYS A 217 -6.48 12.80 5.76
N GLY A 218 -7.31 13.80 5.59
CA GLY A 218 -6.86 15.19 5.61
C GLY A 218 -7.89 16.15 5.04
N VAL A 219 -7.39 17.16 4.33
CA VAL A 219 -8.21 18.18 3.67
C VAL A 219 -7.74 18.39 2.24
N ALA A 220 -8.52 19.12 1.44
CA ALA A 220 -8.04 19.67 0.19
C ALA A 220 -8.06 21.20 0.23
N ILE A 221 -7.17 21.83 -0.53
CA ILE A 221 -7.05 23.29 -0.60
C ILE A 221 -7.22 23.73 -2.05
N ILE A 222 -8.07 24.71 -2.29
CA ILE A 222 -8.14 25.43 -3.56
C ILE A 222 -7.17 26.62 -3.46
N PRO A 223 -5.99 26.55 -4.10
CA PRO A 223 -4.92 27.51 -3.86
C PRO A 223 -5.22 28.89 -4.45
N SER A 224 -4.91 29.93 -3.68
CA SER A 224 -4.88 31.33 -4.12
C SER A 224 -3.46 31.82 -4.48
N SER A 225 -2.42 31.07 -4.07
CA SER A 225 -1.01 31.37 -4.34
C SER A 225 -0.28 30.14 -4.89
N GLY A 226 0.67 30.35 -5.81
CA GLY A 226 1.48 29.26 -6.39
C GLY A 226 2.65 28.77 -5.53
N THR A 227 2.89 29.35 -4.35
CA THR A 227 4.01 28.96 -3.49
C THR A 227 3.59 27.85 -2.53
N VAL A 228 4.17 26.65 -2.71
CA VAL A 228 3.98 25.49 -1.84
C VAL A 228 5.10 25.47 -0.81
N VAL A 229 4.73 25.48 0.47
CA VAL A 229 5.66 25.44 1.60
C VAL A 229 5.55 24.14 2.39
N SER A 230 6.57 23.82 3.20
CA SER A 230 6.53 22.63 4.04
C SER A 230 5.47 22.76 5.15
N PRO A 231 4.61 21.74 5.33
CA PRO A 231 3.55 21.73 6.34
C PRO A 231 4.04 21.26 7.72
N VAL A 232 5.21 20.63 7.78
CA VAL A 232 5.83 20.08 8.99
C VAL A 232 7.34 20.34 8.97
N GLU A 233 8.00 20.20 10.12
CA GLU A 233 9.46 20.13 10.20
C GLU A 233 9.91 18.67 10.08
N GLY A 234 10.77 18.37 9.12
CA GLY A 234 11.11 16.98 8.79
C GLY A 234 11.96 16.82 7.53
N VAL A 235 11.80 15.69 6.85
CA VAL A 235 12.59 15.31 5.67
C VAL A 235 11.68 15.12 4.45
N VAL A 236 12.07 15.69 3.32
CA VAL A 236 11.42 15.44 2.02
C VAL A 236 11.77 14.02 1.57
N THR A 237 10.79 13.13 1.46
CA THR A 237 11.05 11.70 1.20
C THR A 237 10.75 11.29 -0.23
N THR A 238 9.76 11.90 -0.85
CA THR A 238 9.35 11.55 -2.23
C THR A 238 8.99 12.81 -2.99
N ILE A 239 9.51 12.93 -4.20
CA ILE A 239 9.05 13.91 -5.19
C ILE A 239 8.67 13.14 -6.45
N THR A 240 7.44 13.29 -6.94
CA THR A 240 7.01 12.57 -8.14
C THR A 240 7.81 13.01 -9.37
N LYS A 241 7.98 12.12 -10.36
CA LYS A 241 8.73 12.45 -11.59
C LYS A 241 8.15 13.66 -12.34
N SER A 242 6.83 13.80 -12.32
CA SER A 242 6.10 14.94 -12.89
C SER A 242 5.98 16.12 -11.93
N ARG A 243 6.65 16.08 -10.77
CA ARG A 243 6.84 17.17 -9.81
C ARG A 243 5.57 17.77 -9.21
N HIS A 244 4.42 17.13 -9.40
CA HIS A 244 3.12 17.63 -8.92
C HIS A 244 2.84 17.22 -7.47
N ALA A 245 3.61 16.30 -6.89
CA ALA A 245 3.40 15.87 -5.52
C ALA A 245 4.71 15.68 -4.75
N ILE A 246 4.68 16.08 -3.48
CA ILE A 246 5.79 16.00 -2.53
C ILE A 246 5.29 15.33 -1.26
N ALA A 247 6.04 14.35 -0.76
CA ALA A 247 5.84 13.75 0.55
C ALA A 247 6.91 14.22 1.54
N VAL A 248 6.51 14.60 2.75
CA VAL A 248 7.38 15.01 3.85
C VAL A 248 7.06 14.14 5.06
N ILE A 249 8.09 13.58 5.69
CA ILE A 249 7.95 12.89 6.99
C ILE A 249 8.41 13.86 8.07
N GLY A 250 7.50 14.23 8.96
CA GLY A 250 7.78 15.08 10.11
C GLY A 250 8.71 14.39 11.11
N ASN A 251 9.44 15.17 11.90
CA ASN A 251 10.29 14.66 12.99
C ASN A 251 9.48 13.91 14.07
N ASP A 252 8.17 14.13 14.11
CA ASP A 252 7.19 13.44 14.95
C ASP A 252 6.63 12.15 14.32
N GLY A 253 7.03 11.83 13.08
CA GLY A 253 6.64 10.62 12.36
C GLY A 253 5.40 10.77 11.48
N VAL A 254 4.76 11.95 11.44
CA VAL A 254 3.62 12.19 10.55
C VAL A 254 4.06 12.23 9.09
N GLU A 255 3.48 11.38 8.25
CA GLU A 255 3.74 11.36 6.81
C GLU A 255 2.69 12.20 6.08
N VAL A 256 3.11 13.35 5.54
CA VAL A 256 2.23 14.27 4.83
C VAL A 256 2.50 14.19 3.33
N LEU A 257 1.46 13.93 2.53
CA LEU A 257 1.50 14.02 1.07
C LEU A 257 0.75 15.28 0.62
N ILE A 258 1.43 16.09 -0.20
CA ILE A 258 0.88 17.28 -0.84
C ILE A 258 0.77 16.98 -2.32
N HIS A 259 -0.45 16.92 -2.86
CA HIS A 259 -0.71 16.59 -4.25
C HIS A 259 -1.32 17.79 -4.98
N VAL A 260 -0.51 18.53 -5.74
CA VAL A 260 -0.93 19.80 -6.35
C VAL A 260 -1.80 19.55 -7.58
N GLY A 261 -3.08 19.88 -7.47
CA GLY A 261 -4.08 19.70 -8.51
C GLY A 261 -4.51 18.26 -8.74
N LEU A 262 -5.57 18.06 -9.54
CA LEU A 262 -6.02 16.72 -9.97
C LEU A 262 -5.51 16.42 -11.36
N ASP A 263 -5.13 15.17 -11.60
CA ASP A 263 -4.62 14.67 -12.90
C ASP A 263 -3.36 15.40 -13.44
N THR A 264 -2.75 16.28 -12.64
CA THR A 264 -1.57 17.10 -13.01
C THR A 264 -0.32 16.28 -13.30
N VAL A 265 -0.31 14.99 -12.96
CA VAL A 265 0.69 14.02 -13.45
C VAL A 265 0.85 14.06 -14.97
N LYS A 266 -0.25 14.32 -15.71
CA LYS A 266 -0.29 14.41 -17.18
C LYS A 266 0.50 15.60 -17.73
N LEU A 267 0.81 16.61 -16.90
CA LEU A 267 1.63 17.77 -17.26
C LEU A 267 3.13 17.45 -17.34
N LYS A 268 3.56 16.26 -16.90
CA LYS A 268 4.95 15.79 -17.01
C LYS A 268 5.99 16.79 -16.48
N GLY A 269 5.64 17.56 -15.44
CA GLY A 269 6.52 18.56 -14.81
C GLY A 269 6.37 19.98 -15.34
N GLU A 270 5.55 20.22 -16.37
CA GLU A 270 5.28 21.58 -16.84
C GLU A 270 4.44 22.37 -15.85
N GLY A 271 4.90 23.58 -15.50
CA GLY A 271 4.22 24.46 -14.53
C GLY A 271 4.66 24.25 -13.08
N PHE A 272 5.63 23.37 -12.84
CA PHE A 272 6.18 23.08 -11.51
C PHE A 272 7.69 23.36 -11.45
N THR A 273 8.08 24.24 -10.54
CA THR A 273 9.48 24.59 -10.25
C THR A 273 9.84 24.16 -8.84
N LEU A 274 10.63 23.09 -8.70
CA LEU A 274 11.09 22.59 -7.41
C LEU A 274 12.18 23.50 -6.83
N LYS A 275 12.16 23.67 -5.50
CA LYS A 275 13.20 24.35 -4.72
C LYS A 275 13.91 23.42 -3.73
N VAL A 276 13.43 22.17 -3.62
CA VAL A 276 13.97 21.11 -2.77
C VAL A 276 14.17 19.82 -3.57
N GLN A 277 14.96 18.92 -3.03
CA GLN A 277 15.20 17.56 -3.53
C GLN A 277 14.89 16.51 -2.45
N GLU A 278 14.74 15.25 -2.87
CA GLU A 278 14.57 14.14 -1.92
C GLU A 278 15.78 14.02 -0.99
N GLY A 279 15.52 13.89 0.31
CA GLY A 279 16.53 13.84 1.37
C GLY A 279 16.79 15.18 2.07
N ASP A 280 16.30 16.30 1.53
CA ASP A 280 16.46 17.61 2.17
C ASP A 280 15.68 17.69 3.49
N GLN A 281 16.26 18.37 4.48
CA GLN A 281 15.56 18.78 5.69
C GLN A 281 14.82 20.09 5.44
N VAL A 282 13.58 20.16 5.92
CA VAL A 282 12.69 21.32 5.76
C VAL A 282 12.06 21.67 7.10
N LYS A 283 11.84 22.96 7.33
CA LYS A 283 11.06 23.51 8.43
C LYS A 283 9.71 23.97 7.94
N VAL A 284 8.75 24.08 8.86
CA VAL A 284 7.43 24.66 8.55
C VAL A 284 7.62 26.02 7.88
N ARG A 285 6.96 26.24 6.73
CA ARG A 285 7.07 27.41 5.84
C ARG A 285 8.25 27.46 4.88
N ASP A 286 9.19 26.51 4.91
CA ASP A 286 10.24 26.47 3.90
C ASP A 286 9.62 26.22 2.51
N VAL A 287 10.03 27.00 1.51
CA VAL A 287 9.50 26.90 0.16
C VAL A 287 10.01 25.63 -0.50
N MET A 288 9.09 24.76 -0.92
CA MET A 288 9.42 23.49 -1.57
C MET A 288 9.21 23.53 -3.09
N MET A 289 8.19 24.27 -3.54
CA MET A 289 7.82 24.33 -4.95
C MET A 289 7.11 25.64 -5.28
N GLU A 290 7.33 26.13 -6.49
CA GLU A 290 6.54 27.18 -7.13
C GLU A 290 5.70 26.56 -8.26
N VAL A 291 4.43 26.94 -8.30
CA VAL A 291 3.42 26.39 -9.20
C VAL A 291 2.84 27.53 -10.04
N ASP A 292 2.88 27.37 -11.35
CA ASP A 292 2.22 28.28 -12.29
C ASP A 292 0.73 27.93 -12.40
N LEU A 293 -0.06 28.48 -11.46
CA LEU A 293 -1.50 28.23 -11.37
C LEU A 293 -2.23 28.62 -12.66
N ALA A 294 -1.81 29.70 -13.34
CA ALA A 294 -2.43 30.17 -14.57
C ALA A 294 -2.24 29.16 -15.70
N LYS A 295 -1.00 28.68 -15.89
CA LYS A 295 -0.67 27.68 -16.91
C LYS A 295 -1.38 26.35 -16.70
N ILE A 296 -1.51 25.91 -15.44
CA ILE A 296 -2.21 24.66 -15.13
C ILE A 296 -3.71 24.80 -15.41
N LYS A 297 -4.31 25.95 -15.06
CA LYS A 297 -5.73 26.24 -15.33
C LYS A 297 -6.02 26.37 -16.82
N GLU A 298 -5.14 27.02 -17.59
CA GLU A 298 -5.26 27.14 -19.05
C GLU A 298 -5.28 25.77 -19.74
N LYS A 299 -4.51 24.82 -19.20
CA LYS A 299 -4.49 23.43 -19.68
C LYS A 299 -5.69 22.59 -19.22
N GLY A 300 -6.67 23.18 -18.51
CA GLY A 300 -7.92 22.53 -18.12
C GLY A 300 -7.83 21.64 -16.88
N PHE A 301 -6.75 21.73 -16.10
CA PHE A 301 -6.60 20.93 -14.88
C PHE A 301 -7.16 21.67 -13.66
N GLN A 302 -7.73 20.90 -12.72
CA GLN A 302 -8.21 21.44 -11.45
C GLN A 302 -7.03 21.66 -10.51
N LEU A 303 -7.02 22.79 -9.81
CA LEU A 303 -5.96 23.18 -8.87
C LEU A 303 -6.21 22.71 -7.43
N ILE A 304 -7.36 22.10 -7.17
CA ILE A 304 -7.67 21.53 -5.85
C ILE A 304 -6.55 20.58 -5.44
N THR A 305 -5.96 20.85 -4.29
CA THR A 305 -4.71 20.25 -3.83
C THR A 305 -4.96 19.47 -2.55
N PRO A 306 -5.10 18.13 -2.62
CA PRO A 306 -5.14 17.28 -1.45
C PRO A 306 -3.89 17.41 -0.59
N VAL A 307 -4.10 17.54 0.73
CA VAL A 307 -3.07 17.51 1.77
C VAL A 307 -3.49 16.44 2.77
N ILE A 308 -2.84 15.28 2.69
CA ILE A 308 -3.29 14.07 3.37
C ILE A 308 -2.18 13.45 4.23
N ILE A 309 -2.61 12.77 5.29
CA ILE A 309 -1.76 11.97 6.16
C ILE A 309 -1.81 10.53 5.65
N THR A 310 -0.70 10.02 5.12
CA THR A 310 -0.65 8.70 4.48
C THR A 310 -0.54 7.57 5.50
N ASN A 311 0.08 7.84 6.65
CA ASN A 311 0.18 6.90 7.76
C ASN A 311 -0.90 7.11 8.84
N PHE A 312 -2.10 7.57 8.43
CA PHE A 312 -3.21 7.88 9.34
C PHE A 312 -3.64 6.72 10.26
N GLY A 313 -3.40 5.46 9.85
CA GLY A 313 -3.69 4.27 10.65
C GLY A 313 -2.85 4.14 11.93
N ASN A 314 -1.80 4.95 12.08
CA ASN A 314 -0.97 4.99 13.28
C ASN A 314 -1.54 5.93 14.37
N TYR A 315 -2.64 6.61 14.09
CA TYR A 315 -3.18 7.70 14.92
C TYR A 315 -4.63 7.45 15.31
N SER A 316 -5.00 7.88 16.52
CA SER A 316 -6.36 7.77 17.03
C SER A 316 -7.36 8.67 16.28
N SER A 317 -6.91 9.85 15.82
CA SER A 317 -7.72 10.72 14.96
C SER A 317 -6.88 11.63 14.08
N VAL A 318 -7.43 11.95 12.90
CA VAL A 318 -6.94 12.98 11.99
C VAL A 318 -8.15 13.86 11.68
N SER A 319 -8.04 15.16 11.95
CA SER A 319 -9.16 16.09 11.75
C SER A 319 -8.68 17.41 11.17
N GLY A 320 -9.35 17.87 10.12
CA GLY A 320 -9.15 19.21 9.57
C GLY A 320 -9.65 20.27 10.54
N ILE A 321 -8.93 21.39 10.60
CA ILE A 321 -9.36 22.57 11.35
C ILE A 321 -10.40 23.30 10.49
N GLY A 322 -11.57 23.62 11.06
CA GLY A 322 -12.74 24.17 10.35
C GLY A 322 -12.61 25.60 9.79
N ALA A 323 -11.41 26.01 9.39
CA ALA A 323 -11.16 27.30 8.76
C ALA A 323 -11.48 27.23 7.26
N ARG A 324 -12.38 28.09 6.78
CA ARG A 324 -12.74 28.14 5.36
C ARG A 324 -11.62 28.72 4.49
N ASN A 325 -10.94 29.77 4.96
CA ASN A 325 -9.79 30.36 4.30
C ASN A 325 -8.55 30.21 5.18
N ILE A 326 -7.43 29.85 4.57
CA ILE A 326 -6.17 29.60 5.28
C ILE A 326 -4.99 30.24 4.57
N SER A 327 -4.00 30.67 5.34
CA SER A 327 -2.71 31.12 4.82
C SER A 327 -1.67 30.01 4.92
N ALA A 328 -0.73 29.98 3.98
CA ALA A 328 0.40 29.06 4.03
C ALA A 328 1.13 29.14 5.39
N GLY A 329 1.39 27.99 6.00
CA GLY A 329 2.01 27.87 7.31
C GLY A 329 1.08 28.15 8.51
N ALA A 330 -0.23 28.28 8.32
CA ALA A 330 -1.19 28.25 9.41
C ALA A 330 -1.61 26.79 9.71
N PRO A 331 -1.97 26.42 10.96
CA PRO A 331 -2.45 25.07 11.28
C PRO A 331 -3.66 24.67 10.43
N VAL A 332 -3.65 23.46 9.86
CA VAL A 332 -4.75 22.96 9.00
C VAL A 332 -5.28 21.59 9.41
N ILE A 333 -4.44 20.71 9.96
CA ILE A 333 -4.84 19.38 10.41
C ILE A 333 -4.27 19.13 11.82
N THR A 334 -5.11 18.59 12.68
CA THR A 334 -4.70 18.05 13.99
C THR A 334 -4.65 16.54 13.91
N VAL A 335 -3.55 15.95 14.39
CA VAL A 335 -3.34 14.51 14.47
C VAL A 335 -3.18 14.13 15.94
N LYS A 336 -4.00 13.21 16.43
CA LYS A 336 -3.89 12.69 17.82
C LYS A 336 -3.32 11.28 17.81
N VAL A 337 -2.36 11.03 18.69
CA VAL A 337 -1.75 9.71 18.89
C VAL A 337 -2.72 8.80 19.63
#